data_AF-A0A0A9A299-F1
#
_entry.id   AF-A0A0A9A299-F1
#
_cell.length_a   1.000
_cell.length_b   1.000
_cell.length_c   1.000
_cell.angle_alpha   90.00
_cell.angle_beta   90.00
_cell.angle_gamma   90.00
#
_symmetry.space_group_name_H-M   'P 1'
#
loop_
_entity.id
_entity.type
_entity.pdbx_description
1 polymer ?
#
loop_
_entity_poly.entity_id
_entity_poly.type
_entity_poly.pdbx_seq_one_letter_code
_entity_poly.pdbx_strand_id
1 'polypeptide(L)'
;MLFISTEKIAFHSNRPLNLASPRGGSRRVPYKVLIPAMRIKGAAVRENLYNPDEKYIDIVTIDGFDFWFMGFVSYEKSFKYLQHVISELR
;
A
#
# COMPACT_ATOMS: atom_id res chain seq x y z
N MET A 1 -6.12 0.04 6.49
CA MET A 1 -6.07 -1.43 6.46
C MET A 1 -5.62 -1.86 5.07
N LEU A 2 -4.68 -2.81 5.01
CA LEU A 2 -4.16 -3.39 3.77
C LEU A 2 -4.82 -4.75 3.55
N PHE A 3 -5.25 -5.01 2.32
CA PHE A 3 -5.87 -6.25 1.87
C PHE A 3 -5.03 -6.82 0.75
N ILE A 4 -4.75 -8.12 0.81
CA ILE A 4 -3.95 -8.85 -0.17
C ILE A 4 -4.85 -9.94 -0.74
N SER A 5 -4.97 -9.98 -2.06
CA SER A 5 -5.66 -11.02 -2.81
C SER A 5 -4.78 -11.48 -3.96
N THR A 6 -5.15 -12.58 -4.61
CA THR A 6 -4.45 -13.11 -5.79
C THR A 6 -4.54 -12.18 -7.01
N GLU A 7 -5.52 -11.27 -7.06
CA GLU A 7 -5.69 -10.35 -8.20
C GLU A 7 -5.14 -8.94 -7.95
N LYS A 8 -5.21 -8.48 -6.70
CA LYS A 8 -4.89 -7.08 -6.34
C LYS A 8 -4.58 -6.90 -4.87
N ILE A 9 -3.81 -5.87 -4.60
CA ILE A 9 -3.61 -5.29 -3.27
C ILE A 9 -4.53 -4.07 -3.14
N ALA A 10 -5.24 -3.95 -2.02
CA ALA A 10 -6.06 -2.80 -1.73
C ALA A 10 -5.67 -2.18 -0.39
N PHE A 11 -5.63 -0.86 -0.33
CA PHE A 11 -5.51 -0.12 0.92
C PHE A 11 -6.75 0.73 1.13
N HIS A 12 -7.29 0.70 2.34
CA HIS A 12 -8.38 1.57 2.76
C HIS A 12 -7.98 2.32 4.04
N SER A 13 -7.94 3.64 3.97
CA SER A 13 -7.66 4.47 5.16
C SER A 13 -8.86 4.47 6.11
N ASN A 14 -8.60 4.42 7.42
CA ASN A 14 -9.62 4.73 8.44
C ASN A 14 -9.84 6.24 8.59
N ARG A 15 -8.95 7.06 8.00
CA ARG A 15 -9.05 8.52 7.98
C ARG A 15 -9.50 8.97 6.59
N PRO A 16 -10.75 9.42 6.40
CA PRO A 16 -11.22 9.96 5.14
C PRO A 16 -10.56 11.32 4.86
N LEU A 17 -10.45 11.68 3.59
CA LEU A 17 -9.93 12.99 3.16
C LEU A 17 -11.04 14.03 3.20
N ASN A 18 -10.68 15.24 3.62
CA ASN A 18 -11.55 16.42 3.51
C ASN A 18 -11.27 17.10 2.17
N LEU A 19 -12.24 17.07 1.26
CA LEU A 19 -12.15 17.77 -0.02
C LEU A 19 -13.01 19.03 0.02
N ALA A 20 -12.41 20.17 -0.33
CA ALA A 20 -13.15 21.41 -0.53
C ALA A 20 -13.95 21.33 -1.84
N SER A 21 -15.21 21.78 -1.79
CA SER A 21 -16.05 21.90 -2.98
C SER A 21 -15.82 23.25 -3.65
N PRO A 22 -15.69 23.30 -4.99
CA PRO A 22 -15.57 24.56 -5.72
C PRO A 22 -16.76 25.52 -5.50
N ARG A 23 -17.94 25.00 -5.12
CA ARG A 23 -19.15 25.79 -4.87
C ARG A 23 -19.34 26.16 -3.39
N GLY A 24 -18.31 25.95 -2.56
CA GLY A 24 -18.38 26.11 -1.10
C GLY A 24 -18.73 24.79 -0.39
N GLY A 25 -18.24 24.67 0.86
CA GLY A 25 -18.39 23.48 1.70
C GLY A 25 -17.25 22.47 1.59
N SER A 26 -17.25 21.46 2.47
CA SER A 26 -16.29 20.35 2.45
C SER A 26 -17.00 19.00 2.52
N ARG A 27 -16.44 18.00 1.83
CA ARG A 27 -16.94 16.62 1.86
C ARG A 27 -15.86 15.67 2.31
N ARG A 28 -16.23 14.72 3.17
CA ARG A 28 -15.38 13.60 3.59
C ARG A 28 -15.49 12.48 2.57
N VAL A 29 -14.37 12.12 1.92
CA VAL A 29 -14.31 11.00 0.99
C VAL A 29 -13.38 9.91 1.52
N PRO A 30 -13.73 8.62 1.36
CA PRO A 30 -12.81 7.53 1.71
C PRO A 30 -11.53 7.63 0.88
N TYR A 31 -10.38 7.47 1.52
CA TYR A 31 -9.12 7.30 0.80
C TYR A 31 -8.84 5.82 0.60
N LYS A 32 -8.74 5.40 -0.67
CA LYS A 32 -8.48 4.02 -1.07
C LYS A 32 -7.43 4.00 -2.16
N VAL A 33 -6.59 2.97 -2.13
CA VAL A 33 -5.61 2.66 -3.18
C VAL A 33 -5.87 1.23 -3.64
N LEU A 34 -5.81 1.00 -4.94
CA LEU A 34 -5.98 -0.32 -5.54
C LEU A 34 -4.80 -0.56 -6.50
N ILE A 35 -4.03 -1.61 -6.25
CA ILE A 35 -2.84 -1.96 -7.04
C ILE A 35 -3.10 -3.34 -7.63
N PRO A 36 -3.32 -3.48 -8.95
CA PRO A 36 -3.44 -4.79 -9.58
C PRO A 36 -2.15 -5.57 -9.39
N ALA A 37 -2.26 -6.82 -8.97
CA ALA A 37 -1.10 -7.63 -8.60
C ALA A 37 -0.18 -7.89 -9.82
N MET A 38 -0.76 -8.03 -11.02
CA MET A 38 0.00 -8.14 -12.28
C MET A 38 0.81 -6.88 -12.62
N ARG A 39 0.50 -5.73 -12.02
CA ARG A 39 1.25 -4.48 -12.24
C ARG A 39 2.36 -4.27 -11.20
N ILE A 40 2.54 -5.20 -10.27
CA ILE A 40 3.59 -5.10 -9.25
C ILE A 40 4.91 -5.57 -9.83
N LYS A 41 5.88 -4.65 -9.87
CA LYS A 41 7.26 -4.94 -10.26
C LYS A 41 8.04 -5.60 -9.12
N GLY A 42 7.70 -5.32 -7.87
CA GLY A 42 8.32 -5.98 -6.74
C GLY A 42 7.89 -5.38 -5.42
N ALA A 43 8.21 -6.09 -4.34
CA ALA A 43 8.08 -5.59 -2.99
C ALA A 43 9.37 -5.84 -2.21
N ALA A 44 9.74 -4.91 -1.35
CA ALA A 44 10.90 -5.04 -0.46
C ALA A 44 10.58 -4.49 0.93
N VAL A 45 11.13 -5.12 1.97
CA VAL A 45 11.19 -4.51 3.30
C VAL A 45 12.33 -3.50 3.30
N ARG A 46 12.04 -2.30 3.78
CA ARG A 46 13.00 -1.21 3.91
C ARG A 46 12.92 -0.63 5.32
N GLU A 47 14.00 0.06 5.70
CA GLU A 47 14.13 0.72 6.99
C GLU A 47 14.13 2.23 6.79
N ASN A 48 13.51 2.95 7.72
CA ASN A 48 13.59 4.41 7.73
C ASN A 48 15.01 4.84 8.09
N LEU A 49 15.60 5.73 7.28
CA LEU A 49 16.97 6.23 7.46
C LEU A 49 17.17 6.94 8.81
N TYR A 50 16.13 7.57 9.33
CA TYR A 50 16.20 8.33 10.59
C TYR A 50 15.78 7.49 11.80
N ASN A 51 15.04 6.41 11.58
CA ASN A 51 14.56 5.51 12.64
C ASN A 51 14.54 4.05 12.13
N PRO A 52 15.63 3.28 12.30
CA PRO A 52 15.72 1.91 11.78
C PRO A 52 14.65 0.94 12.32
N ASP A 53 14.08 1.23 13.50
CA ASP A 53 12.99 0.44 14.07
C ASP A 53 11.67 0.61 13.27
N GLU A 54 11.53 1.72 12.54
CA GLU A 54 10.41 1.95 11.63
C GLU A 54 10.65 1.28 10.28
N LYS A 55 10.25 0.01 10.21
CA LYS A 55 10.22 -0.75 8.97
C LYS A 55 8.99 -0.46 8.14
N TYR A 56 9.15 -0.45 6.82
CA TYR A 56 8.07 -0.33 5.86
C TYR A 56 8.21 -1.36 4.74
N ILE A 57 7.10 -1.66 4.10
CA ILE A 57 7.08 -2.45 2.86
C ILE A 57 6.91 -1.48 1.71
N ASP A 58 7.92 -1.44 0.85
CA ASP A 58 7.94 -0.72 -0.41
C ASP A 58 7.39 -1.63 -1.51
N ILE A 59 6.39 -1.15 -2.26
CA ILE A 59 5.81 -1.83 -3.42
C ILE A 59 5.97 -0.92 -4.63
N VAL A 60 6.74 -1.40 -5.60
CA VAL A 60 7.01 -0.70 -6.86
C VAL A 60 6.15 -1.31 -7.95
N THR A 61 5.50 -0.46 -8.74
CA THR A 61 4.70 -0.87 -9.90
C THR A 61 5.50 -0.81 -11.21
N ILE A 62 5.04 -1.49 -12.24
CA ILE A 62 5.69 -1.52 -13.56
C ILE A 62 5.73 -0.14 -14.24
N ASP A 63 4.79 0.73 -13.92
CA ASP A 63 4.70 2.12 -14.39
C ASP A 63 5.41 3.13 -13.48
N GLY A 64 6.14 2.65 -12.47
CA GLY A 64 7.05 3.47 -11.67
C GLY A 64 6.40 4.21 -10.50
N PHE A 65 5.16 3.86 -10.12
CA PHE A 65 4.62 4.32 -8.83
C PHE A 65 5.20 3.48 -7.68
N ASP A 66 5.62 4.19 -6.63
CA ASP A 66 6.15 3.63 -5.40
C ASP A 66 5.15 3.82 -4.25
N PHE A 67 4.78 2.73 -3.59
CA PHE A 67 3.84 2.74 -2.47
C PHE A 67 4.52 2.21 -1.22
N TRP A 68 4.57 3.03 -0.18
CA TRP A 68 5.17 2.66 1.11
C TRP A 68 4.09 2.41 2.15
N PHE A 69 4.04 1.19 2.66
CA PHE A 69 3.11 0.80 3.72
C PHE A 69 3.86 0.62 5.04
N MET A 70 3.36 1.25 6.09
CA MET A 70 3.90 1.23 7.45
C MET A 70 2.85 0.74 8.45
N GLY A 71 3.25 0.53 9.70
CA GLY A 71 2.33 0.21 10.80
C GLY A 71 1.79 -1.22 10.75
N PHE A 72 2.57 -2.16 10.21
CA PHE A 72 2.24 -3.58 10.25
C PHE A 72 2.39 -4.13 11.67
N VAL A 73 1.41 -4.90 12.12
CA VAL A 73 1.53 -5.68 13.37
C VAL A 73 2.62 -6.77 13.23
N SER A 74 2.73 -7.38 12.05
CA SER A 74 3.78 -8.34 11.72
C SER A 74 4.22 -8.13 10.27
N TYR A 75 5.30 -7.36 10.08
CA TYR A 75 5.82 -7.04 8.74
C TYR A 75 6.27 -8.30 8.00
N GLU A 76 6.90 -9.27 8.70
CA GLU A 76 7.42 -10.51 8.10
C GLU A 76 6.30 -11.36 7.49
N LYS A 77 5.20 -11.55 8.22
CA LYS A 77 4.04 -12.31 7.71
C LYS A 77 3.40 -11.60 6.53
N SER A 78 3.16 -10.29 6.65
CA SER A 78 2.57 -9.50 5.57
C SER A 78 3.43 -9.50 4.32
N PHE A 79 4.75 -9.38 4.47
CA PHE A 79 5.70 -9.42 3.36
C PHE A 79 5.74 -10.80 2.70
N LYS A 80 5.73 -11.89 3.47
CA LYS A 80 5.65 -13.25 2.93
C LYS A 80 4.42 -13.47 2.05
N TYR A 81 3.25 -13.00 2.47
CA TYR A 81 2.02 -13.09 1.66
C TYR A 81 2.09 -12.23 0.39
N LEU A 82 2.67 -11.04 0.47
CA LEU A 82 2.89 -10.20 -0.71
C LEU A 82 3.83 -10.86 -1.72
N GLN A 83 4.95 -11.40 -1.26
CA GLN A 83 5.89 -12.11 -2.13
C GLN A 83 5.24 -13.32 -2.80
N HIS A 84 4.43 -14.08 -2.07
CA HIS A 84 3.70 -15.22 -2.62
C HIS A 84 2.81 -14.80 -3.79
N VAL A 85 1.94 -13.80 -3.60
CA VAL A 85 1.07 -13.29 -4.67
C VAL A 85 1.87 -12.75 -5.86
N ILE A 86 2.95 -12.01 -5.61
CA ILE A 86 3.81 -11.47 -6.68
C ILE A 86 4.49 -12.60 -7.46
N SER A 87 4.87 -13.69 -6.78
CA SER A 87 5.53 -14.84 -7.42
C SER A 87 4.58 -15.71 -8.23
N GLU A 88 3.31 -15.87 -7.81
CA GLU A 88 2.32 -16.67 -8.56
C GLU A 88 1.90 -16.04 -9.90
N LEU A 89 2.11 -14.72 -10.04
CA LEU A 89 1.73 -13.98 -11.24
C LEU A 89 2.87 -13.81 -12.25
N ARG A 90 4.05 -14.39 -11.97
CA ARG A 90 5.23 -14.38 -12.84
C ARG A 90 5.51 -15.76 -13.40
#